data_AF-A0A838J2B7-F1
#
_entry.id   AF-A0A838J2B7-F1
#
_cell.length_a   1.000
_cell.length_b   1.000
_cell.length_c   1.000
_cell.angle_alpha   90.00
_cell.angle_beta   90.00
_cell.angle_gamma   90.00
#
_symmetry.space_group_name_H-M   'P 1'
#
loop_
_entity.id
_entity.type
_entity.pdbx_description
1 polymer ?
#
loop_
_entity_poly.entity_id
_entity_poly.type
_entity_poly.pdbx_seq_one_letter_code
_entity_poly.pdbx_strand_id
1 'polypeptide(L)'
;MEIVDRGQGKREWSMERNNLASLQYEGLQAEKRDKMNARLQIWSLFVGLVGAFGLASLQAGTVSYLVALYPFLAMCIARYASHNESVLDQVKEYLLKIEEKSNYSGYERYNRTSQRRSSGSHLKALRDAILTTQALATCMIAVRLLDNSIPLTVVIVVVELVVLIATWRLLRGPCLSLPTVWNTCRKRIHVTLHSENAREA
;
A
#
# COMPACT_ATOMS: atom_id res chain seq x y z
N MET A 1 15.93 -59.28 -15.41
CA MET A 1 15.82 -58.11 -16.30
C MET A 1 14.60 -57.33 -15.83
N GLU A 2 14.76 -56.47 -14.82
CA GLU A 2 13.67 -55.65 -14.28
C GLU A 2 13.55 -54.38 -15.11
N ILE A 3 12.43 -54.25 -15.82
CA ILE A 3 12.03 -53.01 -16.46
C ILE A 3 11.47 -52.14 -15.34
N VAL A 4 12.36 -51.42 -14.66
CA VAL A 4 11.99 -50.42 -13.66
C VAL A 4 11.17 -49.34 -14.36
N ASP A 5 9.91 -49.23 -13.92
CA ASP A 5 8.86 -48.34 -14.40
C ASP A 5 9.25 -46.86 -14.18
N ARG A 6 10.03 -46.29 -15.11
CA ARG A 6 10.37 -44.86 -15.14
C ARG A 6 9.14 -43.95 -15.37
N GLY A 7 7.94 -44.51 -15.58
CA GLY A 7 6.71 -43.78 -15.83
C GLY A 7 6.06 -43.21 -14.56
N GLN A 8 6.21 -43.88 -13.42
CA GLN A 8 5.53 -43.48 -12.17
C GLN A 8 6.12 -42.21 -11.57
N GLY A 9 7.45 -42.10 -11.48
CA GLY A 9 8.09 -40.89 -10.93
C GLY A 9 7.69 -39.63 -11.68
N LYS A 10 7.60 -39.67 -13.01
CA LYS A 10 7.24 -38.48 -13.83
C LYS A 10 5.83 -37.96 -13.54
N ARG A 11 4.89 -38.82 -13.11
CA ARG A 11 3.52 -38.42 -12.73
C ARG A 11 3.47 -37.80 -11.34
N GLU A 12 4.22 -38.34 -10.37
CA GLU A 12 4.35 -37.76 -9.03
C GLU A 12 4.91 -36.33 -9.07
N TRP A 13 6.02 -36.11 -9.78
CA TRP A 13 6.62 -34.77 -9.96
C TRP A 13 5.70 -33.77 -10.68
N SER A 14 4.68 -34.25 -11.40
CA SER A 14 3.69 -33.40 -12.07
C SER A 14 2.54 -33.01 -11.13
N MET A 15 2.09 -33.93 -10.27
CA MET A 15 1.07 -33.65 -9.25
C MET A 15 1.61 -32.70 -8.16
N GLU A 16 2.84 -32.91 -7.71
CA GLU A 16 3.47 -32.04 -6.71
C GLU A 16 3.65 -30.61 -7.23
N ARG A 17 4.09 -30.43 -8.49
CA ARG A 17 4.20 -29.11 -9.12
C ARG A 17 2.85 -28.40 -9.28
N ASN A 18 1.79 -29.14 -9.60
CA ASN A 18 0.45 -28.58 -9.69
C ASN A 18 -0.08 -28.15 -8.31
N ASN A 19 0.19 -28.93 -7.26
CA ASN A 19 -0.15 -28.57 -5.87
C ASN A 19 0.64 -27.37 -5.35
N LEU A 20 1.93 -27.26 -5.69
CA LEU A 20 2.73 -26.08 -5.35
C LEU A 20 2.22 -24.81 -6.06
N ALA A 21 1.79 -24.93 -7.32
CA ALA A 21 1.20 -23.83 -8.06
C ALA A 21 -0.16 -23.40 -7.49
N SER A 22 -1.01 -24.34 -7.05
CA SER A 22 -2.28 -24.01 -6.41
C SER A 22 -2.08 -23.35 -5.05
N LEU A 23 -1.16 -23.86 -4.22
CA LEU A 23 -0.82 -23.26 -2.92
C LEU A 23 -0.27 -21.83 -3.07
N GLN A 24 0.58 -21.58 -4.07
CA GLN A 24 1.08 -20.23 -4.37
C GLN A 24 -0.07 -19.29 -4.81
N TYR A 25 -1.01 -19.79 -5.61
CA TYR A 25 -2.17 -19.02 -6.03
C TYR A 25 -3.07 -18.64 -4.85
N GLU A 26 -3.36 -19.59 -3.96
CA GLU A 26 -4.14 -19.37 -2.75
C GLU A 26 -3.45 -18.38 -1.80
N GLY A 27 -2.12 -18.48 -1.64
CA GLY A 27 -1.33 -17.54 -0.87
C GLY A 27 -1.42 -16.11 -1.41
N LEU A 28 -1.27 -15.92 -2.72
CA LEU A 28 -1.39 -14.60 -3.36
C LEU A 28 -2.82 -14.04 -3.29
N GLN A 29 -3.83 -14.91 -3.34
CA GLN A 29 -5.24 -14.55 -3.14
C GLN A 29 -5.51 -14.10 -1.69
N ALA A 30 -4.89 -14.74 -0.70
CA ALA A 30 -4.96 -14.32 0.70
C ALA A 30 -4.29 -12.96 0.90
N GLU A 31 -3.07 -12.77 0.36
CA GLU A 31 -2.35 -11.49 0.44
C GLU A 31 -3.16 -10.35 -0.21
N LYS A 32 -3.77 -10.59 -1.38
CA LYS A 32 -4.66 -9.63 -2.02
C LYS A 32 -5.83 -9.22 -1.11
N ARG A 33 -6.46 -10.17 -0.42
CA ARG A 33 -7.55 -9.91 0.53
C ARG A 33 -7.08 -9.09 1.72
N ASP A 34 -5.92 -9.42 2.29
CA ASP A 34 -5.34 -8.66 3.41
C ASP A 34 -5.05 -7.21 3.03
N LYS A 35 -4.47 -6.99 1.84
CA LYS A 35 -4.20 -5.64 1.31
C LYS A 35 -5.48 -4.87 0.99
N MET A 36 -6.54 -5.55 0.55
CA MET A 36 -7.85 -4.92 0.39
C MET A 36 -8.46 -4.52 1.75
N ASN A 37 -8.31 -5.36 2.79
CA ASN A 37 -8.78 -5.05 4.13
C ASN A 37 -8.00 -3.88 4.76
N ALA A 38 -6.70 -3.78 4.48
CA ALA A 38 -5.87 -2.66 4.91
C ALA A 38 -6.40 -1.29 4.44
N ARG A 39 -7.16 -1.22 3.34
CA ARG A 39 -7.83 0.01 2.89
C ARG A 39 -8.84 0.51 3.93
N LEU A 40 -9.65 -0.38 4.50
CA LEU A 40 -10.61 -0.03 5.54
C LEU A 40 -9.90 0.44 6.81
N GLN A 41 -8.78 -0.20 7.15
CA GLN A 41 -7.93 0.21 8.28
C GLN A 41 -7.32 1.61 8.07
N ILE A 42 -6.93 1.95 6.84
CA ILE A 42 -6.45 3.30 6.51
C ILE A 42 -7.56 4.34 6.74
N TRP A 43 -8.78 4.04 6.32
CA TRP A 43 -9.92 4.93 6.56
C TRP A 43 -10.27 5.08 8.03
N SER A 44 -10.26 4.00 8.81
CA SER A 44 -10.52 4.09 10.25
C SER A 44 -9.45 4.90 10.98
N LEU A 45 -8.17 4.71 10.62
CA LEU A 45 -7.07 5.52 11.12
C LEU A 45 -7.23 6.99 10.74
N PHE A 46 -7.58 7.28 9.49
CA PHE A 46 -7.82 8.64 9.02
C PHE A 46 -8.97 9.32 9.77
N VAL A 47 -10.12 8.65 9.92
CA VAL A 47 -11.28 9.19 10.66
C VAL A 47 -10.93 9.41 12.13
N GLY A 48 -10.20 8.48 12.75
CA GLY A 48 -9.71 8.65 14.12
C GLY A 48 -8.78 9.85 14.27
N LEU A 49 -7.86 10.04 13.31
CA LEU A 49 -6.95 11.18 13.26
C LEU A 49 -7.73 12.50 13.14
N VAL A 50 -8.62 12.60 12.16
CA VAL A 50 -9.45 13.81 11.94
C VAL A 50 -10.31 14.11 13.16
N GLY A 51 -10.92 13.10 13.78
CA GLY A 51 -11.71 13.26 15.00
C GLY A 51 -10.88 13.76 16.19
N ALA A 52 -9.72 13.14 16.44
CA ALA A 52 -8.84 13.52 17.55
C ALA A 52 -8.32 14.96 17.41
N PHE A 53 -7.83 15.33 16.24
CA PHE A 53 -7.32 16.70 16.00
C PHE A 53 -8.45 17.72 15.85
N GLY A 54 -9.61 17.32 15.34
CA GLY A 54 -10.82 18.15 15.35
C GLY A 54 -11.21 18.55 16.77
N LEU A 55 -11.26 17.59 17.70
CA LEU A 55 -11.51 17.87 19.12
C LEU A 55 -10.40 18.71 19.76
N ALA A 56 -9.12 18.40 19.48
CA ALA A 56 -8.00 19.18 19.99
C ALA A 56 -8.03 20.65 19.51
N SER A 57 -8.50 20.90 18.28
CA SER A 57 -8.64 22.25 17.73
C SER A 57 -9.67 23.11 18.48
N LEU A 58 -10.70 22.49 19.05
CA LEU A 58 -11.74 23.18 19.81
C LEU A 58 -11.29 23.54 21.23
N GLN A 59 -10.26 22.87 21.75
CA GLN A 59 -9.74 23.17 23.07
C GLN A 59 -8.99 24.51 23.07
N ALA A 60 -9.13 25.25 24.16
CA ALA A 60 -8.39 26.49 24.40
C ALA A 60 -7.00 26.19 24.96
N GLY A 61 -6.07 27.14 24.78
CA GLY A 61 -4.71 27.05 25.31
C GLY A 61 -3.77 26.20 24.46
N THR A 62 -2.70 25.69 25.09
CA THR A 62 -1.55 25.08 24.41
C THR A 62 -1.89 23.80 23.66
N VAL A 63 -2.94 23.08 24.07
CA VAL A 63 -3.37 21.82 23.45
C VAL A 63 -3.79 22.02 21.99
N SER A 64 -4.29 23.21 21.64
CA SER A 64 -4.68 23.52 20.26
C SER A 64 -3.51 23.56 19.27
N TYR A 65 -2.29 23.80 19.73
CA TYR A 65 -1.10 23.76 18.87
C TYR A 65 -0.74 22.34 18.43
N LEU A 66 -1.29 21.29 19.07
CA LEU A 66 -1.13 19.92 18.60
C LEU A 66 -1.68 19.73 17.18
N VAL A 67 -2.64 20.55 16.75
CA VAL A 67 -3.17 20.51 15.37
C VAL A 67 -2.07 20.67 14.31
N ALA A 68 -0.96 21.36 14.62
CA ALA A 68 0.19 21.47 13.72
C ALA A 68 0.90 20.13 13.44
N LEU A 69 0.66 19.09 14.24
CA LEU A 69 1.18 17.74 13.98
C LEU A 69 0.31 16.96 12.98
N TYR A 70 -0.94 17.37 12.78
CA TYR A 70 -1.88 16.67 11.89
C TYR A 70 -1.31 16.46 10.48
N PRO A 71 -0.69 17.46 9.82
CA PRO A 71 -0.28 17.33 8.43
C PRO A 71 0.87 16.36 8.24
N PHE A 72 1.78 16.27 9.21
CA PHE A 72 2.83 15.25 9.26
C PHE A 72 2.25 13.84 9.39
N LEU A 73 1.27 13.64 10.27
CA LEU A 73 0.62 12.34 10.45
C LEU A 73 -0.21 11.94 9.22
N ALA A 74 -0.91 12.90 8.61
CA ALA A 74 -1.63 12.71 7.37
C ALA A 74 -0.68 12.33 6.21
N MET A 75 0.52 12.91 6.14
CA MET A 75 1.57 12.51 5.20
C MET A 75 2.04 11.07 5.44
N CYS A 76 2.19 10.64 6.69
CA CYS A 76 2.53 9.25 7.03
C CYS A 76 1.45 8.26 6.56
N ILE A 77 0.17 8.59 6.78
CA ILE A 77 -0.97 7.81 6.28
C ILE A 77 -0.94 7.74 4.75
N ALA A 78 -0.72 8.88 4.08
CA ALA A 78 -0.63 8.95 2.62
C ALA A 78 0.50 8.07 2.07
N ARG A 79 1.67 8.09 2.70
CA ARG A 79 2.81 7.22 2.34
C ARG A 79 2.46 5.73 2.53
N TYR A 80 1.83 5.38 3.65
CA TYR A 80 1.42 4.00 3.92
C TYR A 80 0.36 3.50 2.92
N ALA A 81 -0.62 4.34 2.59
CA ALA A 81 -1.63 4.04 1.59
C ALA A 81 -1.04 3.84 0.19
N SER A 82 -0.14 4.73 -0.24
CA SER A 82 0.57 4.63 -1.51
C SER A 82 1.39 3.34 -1.61
N HIS A 83 2.10 2.98 -0.53
CA HIS A 83 2.85 1.71 -0.47
C HIS A 83 1.94 0.48 -0.58
N ASN A 84 0.83 0.46 0.16
CA ASN A 84 -0.11 -0.67 0.13
C ASN A 84 -0.76 -0.87 -1.25
N GLU A 85 -1.14 0.21 -1.94
CA GLU A 85 -1.66 0.10 -3.31
C GLU A 85 -0.59 -0.39 -4.29
N SER A 86 0.66 0.07 -4.16
CA SER A 86 1.76 -0.43 -4.99
C SER A 86 1.99 -1.92 -4.82
N VAL A 87 1.96 -2.43 -3.58
CA VAL A 87 2.07 -3.87 -3.31
C VAL A 87 0.87 -4.62 -3.88
N LEU A 88 -0.34 -4.10 -3.72
CA LEU A 88 -1.56 -4.73 -4.26
C LEU A 88 -1.52 -4.82 -5.80
N ASP A 89 -1.06 -3.78 -6.49
CA ASP A 89 -0.90 -3.79 -7.94
C ASP A 89 0.15 -4.82 -8.39
N GLN A 90 1.25 -4.98 -7.64
CA GLN A 90 2.24 -6.03 -7.89
C GLN A 90 1.65 -7.43 -7.73
N VAL A 91 0.92 -7.69 -6.65
CA VAL A 91 0.26 -8.99 -6.39
C VAL A 91 -0.72 -9.34 -7.52
N LYS A 92 -1.52 -8.37 -8.00
CA LYS A 92 -2.41 -8.58 -9.15
C LYS A 92 -1.66 -8.89 -10.44
N GLU A 93 -0.55 -8.19 -10.69
CA GLU A 93 0.29 -8.47 -11.86
C GLU A 93 0.90 -9.88 -11.80
N TYR A 94 1.30 -10.35 -10.62
CA TYR A 94 1.79 -11.71 -10.42
C TYR A 94 0.69 -12.76 -10.62
N LEU A 95 -0.49 -12.56 -10.04
CA LEU A 95 -1.65 -13.43 -10.25
C LEU A 95 -1.97 -13.56 -11.73
N LEU A 96 -1.98 -12.45 -12.46
CA LEU A 96 -2.21 -12.44 -13.91
C LEU A 96 -1.14 -13.23 -14.67
N LYS A 97 0.15 -13.08 -14.32
CA LYS A 97 1.24 -13.84 -14.96
C LYS A 97 1.11 -15.35 -14.71
N ILE A 98 0.62 -15.75 -13.53
CA ILE A 98 0.35 -17.16 -13.21
C ILE A 98 -0.84 -17.68 -14.03
N GLU A 99 -1.93 -16.92 -14.10
CA GLU A 99 -3.11 -17.24 -14.91
C GLU A 99 -2.77 -17.40 -16.39
N GLU A 100 -1.93 -16.51 -16.95
CA GLU A 100 -1.46 -16.58 -18.34
C GLU A 100 -0.58 -17.83 -18.59
N LYS A 101 0.32 -18.16 -17.66
CA LYS A 101 1.20 -19.35 -17.79
C LYS A 101 0.45 -20.67 -17.74
N SER A 102 -0.58 -20.75 -16.90
CA SER A 102 -1.39 -21.95 -16.72
C SER A 102 -2.58 -22.04 -17.69
N ASN A 103 -2.70 -21.11 -18.65
CA ASN A 103 -3.82 -21.00 -19.58
C ASN A 103 -5.20 -20.96 -18.88
N TYR A 104 -5.24 -20.43 -17.66
CA TYR A 104 -6.45 -20.35 -16.86
C TYR A 104 -7.18 -19.02 -17.12
N SER A 105 -8.51 -19.05 -17.23
CA SER A 105 -9.33 -17.84 -17.35
C SER A 105 -9.79 -17.39 -15.97
N GLY A 106 -8.86 -16.81 -15.20
CA GLY A 106 -9.14 -16.37 -13.84
C GLY A 106 -9.73 -14.96 -13.75
N TYR A 107 -9.98 -14.54 -12.51
CA TYR A 107 -10.59 -13.26 -12.17
C TYR A 107 -9.76 -12.07 -12.62
N GLU A 108 -8.42 -12.13 -12.51
CA GLU A 108 -7.56 -11.00 -12.92
C GLU A 108 -7.54 -10.82 -14.43
N ARG A 109 -7.57 -11.92 -15.19
CA ARG A 109 -7.73 -11.87 -16.65
C ARG A 109 -9.02 -11.16 -17.04
N TYR A 110 -10.16 -11.52 -16.43
CA TYR A 110 -11.46 -10.86 -16.65
C TYR A 110 -11.45 -9.38 -16.25
N ASN A 111 -10.80 -9.06 -15.12
CA ASN A 111 -10.71 -7.69 -14.62
C ASN A 111 -9.87 -6.79 -15.55
N ARG A 112 -8.84 -7.36 -16.19
CA ARG A 112 -8.04 -6.69 -17.23
C ARG A 112 -8.86 -6.42 -18.50
N THR A 113 -9.65 -7.39 -18.98
CA THR A 113 -10.49 -7.23 -20.18
C THR A 113 -11.66 -6.28 -19.98
N SER A 114 -12.27 -6.28 -18.79
CA SER A 114 -13.42 -5.41 -18.48
C SER A 114 -13.05 -3.95 -18.19
N GLN A 115 -11.76 -3.58 -18.30
CA GLN A 115 -11.23 -2.25 -17.97
C GLN A 115 -11.61 -1.73 -16.58
N ARG A 116 -12.07 -2.60 -15.66
CA ARG A 116 -12.33 -2.27 -14.26
C ARG A 116 -11.00 -2.11 -13.50
N ARG A 117 -10.21 -1.10 -13.88
CA ARG A 117 -9.05 -0.58 -13.15
C ARG A 117 -9.53 0.19 -11.90
N SER A 118 -10.20 -0.51 -11.00
CA SER A 118 -10.74 0.06 -9.75
C SER A 118 -9.67 0.24 -8.66
N SER A 119 -8.38 -0.01 -8.93
CA SER A 119 -7.32 0.22 -7.93
C SER A 119 -7.08 1.70 -7.63
N GLY A 120 -7.37 2.62 -8.57
CA GLY A 120 -7.07 4.05 -8.38
C GLY A 120 -8.17 4.90 -7.71
N SER A 121 -9.42 4.43 -7.67
CA SER A 121 -10.54 5.25 -7.15
C SER A 121 -10.41 5.52 -5.65
N HIS A 122 -10.03 4.48 -4.89
CA HIS A 122 -9.81 4.56 -3.45
C HIS A 122 -8.75 5.59 -3.08
N LEU A 123 -7.60 5.57 -3.78
CA LEU A 123 -6.48 6.45 -3.49
C LEU A 123 -6.77 7.91 -3.91
N LYS A 124 -7.57 8.12 -4.95
CA LYS A 124 -8.11 9.45 -5.31
C LYS A 124 -9.03 10.00 -4.20
N ALA A 125 -9.97 9.19 -3.71
CA ALA A 125 -10.87 9.60 -2.63
C ALA A 125 -10.10 9.93 -1.35
N LEU A 126 -9.12 9.09 -0.98
CA LEU A 126 -8.27 9.33 0.17
C LEU A 126 -7.42 10.61 0.01
N ARG A 127 -6.89 10.86 -1.19
CA ARG A 127 -6.17 12.09 -1.52
C ARG A 127 -7.03 13.32 -1.30
N ASP A 128 -8.22 13.33 -1.89
CA ASP A 128 -9.09 14.50 -1.81
C ASP A 128 -9.55 14.73 -0.36
N ALA A 129 -9.78 13.67 0.42
CA ALA A 129 -10.08 13.76 1.85
C ALA A 129 -8.90 14.29 2.70
N ILE A 130 -7.68 13.79 2.47
CA ILE A 130 -6.50 14.25 3.21
C ILE A 130 -6.19 15.72 2.90
N LEU A 131 -6.28 16.11 1.63
CA LEU A 131 -5.97 17.50 1.23
C LEU A 131 -6.99 18.49 1.77
N THR A 132 -8.27 18.15 1.75
CA THR A 132 -9.32 19.03 2.30
C THR A 132 -9.16 19.21 3.80
N THR A 133 -8.89 18.13 4.52
CA THR A 133 -8.66 18.18 5.98
C THR A 133 -7.35 18.86 6.36
N GLN A 134 -6.26 18.69 5.59
CA GLN A 134 -5.03 19.45 5.76
C GLN A 134 -5.27 20.95 5.55
N ALA A 135 -5.94 21.34 4.46
CA ALA A 135 -6.26 22.74 4.20
C ALA A 135 -7.09 23.37 5.32
N LEU A 136 -8.09 22.64 5.86
CA LEU A 136 -8.87 23.08 7.01
C LEU A 136 -7.99 23.25 8.26
N ALA A 137 -7.11 22.28 8.54
CA ALA A 137 -6.18 22.37 9.68
C ALA A 137 -5.24 23.58 9.55
N THR A 138 -4.65 23.81 8.37
CA THR A 138 -3.78 24.97 8.11
C THR A 138 -4.54 26.28 8.28
N CYS A 139 -5.78 26.39 7.78
CA CYS A 139 -6.61 27.59 7.98
C CYS A 139 -6.87 27.85 9.47
N MET A 140 -7.23 26.82 10.23
CA MET A 140 -7.51 26.95 11.67
C MET A 140 -6.26 27.40 12.46
N ILE A 141 -5.10 26.85 12.13
CA ILE A 141 -3.81 27.23 12.73
C ILE A 141 -3.45 28.67 12.37
N ALA A 142 -3.61 29.05 11.09
CA ALA A 142 -3.29 30.39 10.61
C ALA A 142 -4.14 31.46 11.31
N VAL A 143 -5.45 31.25 11.44
CA VAL A 143 -6.35 32.16 12.15
C VAL A 143 -5.90 32.36 13.60
N ARG A 144 -5.52 31.30 14.31
CA ARG A 144 -5.10 31.41 15.73
C ARG A 144 -3.72 32.04 15.93
N LEU A 145 -2.80 31.85 14.98
CA LEU A 145 -1.45 32.40 15.09
C LEU A 145 -1.37 33.87 14.71
N LEU A 146 -2.30 34.37 13.88
CA LEU A 146 -2.41 35.79 13.56
C LEU A 146 -2.55 36.66 14.81
N ASP A 147 -3.21 36.16 15.85
CA ASP A 147 -3.39 36.88 17.13
C ASP A 147 -2.12 36.90 17.99
N ASN A 148 -1.14 36.01 17.74
CA ASN A 148 0.03 35.82 18.59
C ASN A 148 1.34 36.31 17.95
N SER A 149 1.63 35.95 16.69
CA SER A 149 2.83 36.40 16.00
C SER A 149 2.81 36.14 14.48
N ILE A 150 2.75 37.22 13.69
CA ILE A 150 2.80 37.18 12.22
C ILE A 150 3.98 36.36 11.65
N PRO A 151 5.24 36.52 12.09
CA PRO A 151 6.35 35.77 11.48
C PRO A 151 6.24 34.26 11.69
N LEU A 152 5.72 33.82 12.84
CA LEU A 152 5.57 32.40 13.16
C LEU A 152 4.43 31.77 12.34
N THR A 153 3.36 32.52 12.08
CA THR A 153 2.29 32.14 11.14
C THR A 153 2.84 31.86 9.75
N VAL A 154 3.69 32.75 9.22
CA VAL A 154 4.26 32.60 7.87
C VAL A 154 5.12 31.34 7.79
N VAL A 155 5.98 31.08 8.78
CA VAL A 155 6.85 29.89 8.80
C VAL A 155 6.01 28.61 8.81
N ILE A 156 4.97 28.54 9.65
CA ILE A 156 4.11 27.36 9.74
C ILE A 156 3.34 27.12 8.45
N VAL A 157 2.76 28.17 7.85
CA VAL A 157 2.04 28.04 6.57
C VAL A 157 2.97 27.56 5.45
N VAL A 158 4.22 28.01 5.41
CA VAL A 158 5.20 27.52 4.43
C VAL A 158 5.53 26.05 4.64
N VAL A 159 5.77 25.61 5.89
CA VAL A 159 6.01 24.19 6.21
C VAL A 159 4.80 23.35 5.81
N GLU A 160 3.60 23.81 6.11
CA GLU A 160 2.33 23.16 5.74
C GLU A 160 2.17 23.02 4.23
N LEU A 161 2.48 24.06 3.46
CA LEU A 161 2.46 24.00 2.00
C LEU A 161 3.45 22.95 1.45
N VAL A 162 4.65 22.85 2.02
CA VAL A 162 5.63 21.83 1.64
C VAL A 162 5.07 20.43 1.90
N VAL A 163 4.45 20.21 3.06
CA VAL A 163 3.84 18.92 3.44
C VAL A 163 2.65 18.59 2.54
N LEU A 164 1.81 19.58 2.19
CA LEU A 164 0.66 19.41 1.30
C LEU A 164 1.13 19.03 -0.12
N ILE A 165 2.16 19.70 -0.65
CA ILE A 165 2.76 19.35 -1.95
C ILE A 165 3.35 17.94 -1.92
N ALA A 166 4.07 17.58 -0.84
CA ALA A 166 4.63 16.24 -0.68
C ALA A 166 3.54 15.17 -0.63
N THR A 167 2.46 15.41 0.13
CA THR A 167 1.30 14.53 0.26
C THR A 167 0.59 14.36 -1.08
N TRP A 168 0.36 15.46 -1.81
CA TRP A 168 -0.18 15.43 -3.16
C TRP A 168 0.68 14.59 -4.09
N ARG A 169 2.01 14.77 -4.09
CA ARG A 169 2.92 13.99 -4.95
C ARG A 169 2.90 12.50 -4.61
N LEU A 170 2.88 12.14 -3.32
CA LEU A 170 2.81 10.75 -2.87
C LEU A 170 1.52 10.04 -3.30
N LEU A 171 0.42 10.79 -3.36
CA LEU A 171 -0.90 10.26 -3.74
C LEU A 171 -1.24 10.43 -5.22
N ARG A 172 -0.50 11.27 -5.96
CA ARG A 172 -0.66 11.45 -7.42
C ARG A 172 0.34 10.61 -8.23
N GLY A 173 1.49 10.27 -7.63
CA GLY A 173 2.55 9.57 -8.31
C GLY A 173 2.00 8.32 -9.00
N PRO A 174 2.39 8.04 -10.26
CA PRO A 174 2.15 6.72 -10.80
C PRO A 174 2.71 5.72 -9.78
N CYS A 175 2.02 4.59 -9.58
CA CYS A 175 2.69 3.37 -9.16
C CYS A 175 3.79 3.13 -10.19
N LEU A 176 4.93 3.81 -10.04
CA LEU A 176 6.19 3.43 -10.63
C LEU A 176 6.39 2.06 -10.04
N SER A 177 6.02 1.06 -10.84
CA SER A 177 6.48 -0.29 -10.67
C SER A 177 7.93 -0.17 -10.24
N LEU A 178 8.22 -0.69 -9.06
CA LEU A 178 9.57 -0.86 -8.53
C LEU A 178 10.01 -2.28 -8.93
N PRO A 179 10.27 -2.59 -10.22
CA PRO A 179 10.86 -3.87 -10.55
C PRO A 179 12.26 -4.00 -9.92
N THR A 180 12.88 -2.89 -9.52
CA THR A 180 14.22 -2.83 -8.93
C THR A 180 14.29 -3.25 -7.46
N VAL A 181 13.31 -2.90 -6.61
CA VAL A 181 13.35 -3.32 -5.19
C VAL A 181 12.97 -4.79 -5.03
N TRP A 182 12.06 -5.30 -5.88
CA TRP A 182 11.69 -6.73 -5.83
C TRP A 182 12.80 -7.66 -6.34
N ASN A 183 13.59 -7.27 -7.34
CA ASN A 183 14.78 -8.05 -7.72
C ASN A 183 15.78 -8.21 -6.56
N THR A 184 15.75 -7.29 -5.60
CA THR A 184 16.60 -7.33 -4.41
C THR A 184 16.00 -8.22 -3.31
N CYS A 185 14.68 -8.16 -3.08
CA CYS A 185 14.00 -9.07 -2.14
C CYS A 185 13.89 -10.52 -2.64
N ARG A 186 13.64 -10.74 -3.94
CA ARG A 186 13.60 -12.08 -4.54
C ARG A 186 14.96 -12.77 -4.51
N LYS A 187 16.05 -12.04 -4.75
CA LYS A 187 17.41 -12.56 -4.54
C LYS A 187 17.62 -12.97 -3.08
N ARG A 188 17.12 -12.19 -2.12
CA ARG A 188 17.29 -12.50 -0.70
C ARG A 188 16.53 -13.77 -0.28
N ILE A 189 15.30 -13.98 -0.75
CA ILE A 189 14.50 -15.18 -0.45
C ILE A 189 15.06 -16.44 -1.12
N HIS A 190 15.53 -16.33 -2.38
CA HIS A 190 16.20 -17.47 -3.04
C HIS A 190 17.52 -17.86 -2.39
N VAL A 191 18.27 -16.89 -1.83
CA VAL A 191 19.52 -17.17 -1.11
C VAL A 191 19.27 -17.88 0.23
N THR A 192 18.24 -17.48 0.99
CA THR A 192 17.90 -18.15 2.25
C THR A 192 17.46 -19.59 2.05
N LEU A 193 16.60 -19.87 1.06
CA LEU A 193 16.15 -21.23 0.76
C LEU A 193 17.28 -22.15 0.28
N HIS A 194 18.25 -21.63 -0.47
CA HIS A 194 19.44 -22.41 -0.83
C HIS A 194 20.40 -22.63 0.34
N SER A 195 20.46 -21.70 1.31
CA SER A 195 21.32 -21.84 2.48
C SER A 195 20.77 -22.81 3.53
N GLU A 196 19.45 -22.97 3.62
CA GLU A 196 18.82 -23.96 4.50
C GLU A 196 18.95 -25.37 3.93
N ASN A 197 18.69 -25.55 2.62
CA ASN A 197 18.89 -26.85 1.96
C ASN A 197 20.35 -27.32 1.94
N ALA A 198 21.33 -26.41 2.04
CA ALA A 198 22.75 -26.75 2.13
C ALA A 198 23.23 -27.06 3.57
N ARG A 199 22.40 -26.81 4.59
CA ARG A 199 22.69 -27.19 5.99
C ARG A 199 22.05 -28.51 6.40
N GLU A 200 21.05 -28.96 5.65
CA GLU A 200 20.35 -30.24 5.88
C GLU A 200 20.89 -31.39 5.03
N ALA A 201 21.89 -31.14 4.17
CA ALA A 201 22.63 -32.12 3.38
C ALA A 201 24.05 -32.31 3.93
#